data_AF-A0AAW3C5U4-F1
#
_entry.id   AF-A0AAW3C5U4-F1
#
_cell.length_a   1.000
_cell.length_b   1.000
_cell.length_c   1.000
_cell.angle_alpha   90.00
_cell.angle_beta   90.00
_cell.angle_gamma   90.00
#
_symmetry.space_group_name_H-M   'P 1'
#
loop_
_entity.id
_entity.type
_entity.pdbx_description
1 polymer ?
#
loop_
_entity_poly.entity_id
_entity_poly.type
_entity_poly.pdbx_seq_one_letter_code
_entity_poly.pdbx_strand_id
1 'polypeptide(L)'
;MGQQVSECEAGIPLGLLGLDQINWGGQAGAIYECWRLSPCCGSPDLTGCLLCLLHWLCLSPCSSCKLYATSMGDHCSLWPHCFCVLFCCPCARLFTRYNLRKKSGTRGNIIGDFMCIFCCCPCAYCQELRSVSPSGWRIVPEVTIPGILVPGCRFLN
;
A
#
# COMPACT_ATOMS: atom_id res chain seq x y z
N MET A 1 13.83 -5.53 -14.75
CA MET A 1 13.86 -4.26 -15.50
C MET A 1 13.17 -4.32 -16.85
N GLY A 2 13.37 -5.36 -17.69
CA GLY A 2 12.75 -5.41 -19.03
C GLY A 2 11.22 -5.36 -19.06
N GLN A 3 10.54 -6.03 -18.12
CA GLN A 3 9.06 -6.05 -18.08
C GLN A 3 8.45 -4.70 -17.67
N GLN A 4 9.10 -3.97 -16.76
CA GLN A 4 8.64 -2.63 -16.35
C GLN A 4 8.79 -1.60 -17.47
N VAL A 5 9.89 -1.65 -18.23
CA VAL A 5 10.08 -0.79 -19.41
C VAL A 5 9.02 -1.09 -20.46
N SER A 6 8.71 -2.37 -20.70
CA SER A 6 7.63 -2.79 -21.60
C SER A 6 6.24 -2.33 -21.13
N GLU A 7 5.95 -2.37 -19.82
CA GLU A 7 4.69 -1.84 -19.25
C GLU A 7 4.58 -0.31 -19.39
N CYS A 8 5.69 0.41 -19.22
CA CYS A 8 5.73 1.85 -19.44
C CYS A 8 5.54 2.21 -20.92
N GLU A 9 6.14 1.45 -21.84
CA GLU A 9 6.02 1.64 -23.28
C GLU A 9 4.64 1.25 -23.82
N ALA A 10 3.98 0.24 -23.25
CA ALA A 10 2.62 -0.15 -23.65
C ALA A 10 1.54 0.88 -23.27
N GLY A 11 1.83 1.77 -22.30
CA GLY A 11 0.86 2.73 -21.74
C GLY A 11 0.92 4.15 -22.32
N ILE A 12 1.66 4.43 -23.39
CA ILE A 12 2.16 5.78 -23.70
C ILE A 12 1.12 6.92 -23.86
N PRO A 13 -0.17 6.77 -24.25
CA PRO A 13 -1.07 7.93 -24.27
C PRO A 13 -1.78 8.23 -22.93
N LEU A 14 -1.94 7.25 -22.02
CA LEU A 14 -2.74 7.39 -20.77
C LEU A 14 -1.99 6.95 -19.50
N GLY A 15 -1.00 6.08 -19.64
CA GLY A 15 -0.17 5.51 -18.58
C GLY A 15 0.98 6.41 -18.13
N LEU A 16 1.35 7.46 -18.88
CA LEU A 16 2.45 8.37 -18.50
C LEU A 16 2.15 9.19 -17.23
N LEU A 17 0.87 9.44 -16.96
CA LEU A 17 0.39 10.14 -15.75
C LEU A 17 -0.39 9.23 -14.80
N GLY A 18 -0.49 7.94 -15.09
CA GLY A 18 -1.22 6.98 -14.26
C GLY A 18 -2.73 7.19 -14.20
N LEU A 19 -3.34 7.83 -15.20
CA LEU A 19 -4.80 8.03 -15.24
C LEU A 19 -5.55 6.70 -15.43
N ASP A 20 -4.90 5.72 -16.05
CA ASP A 20 -5.36 4.35 -16.30
C ASP A 20 -5.42 3.47 -15.03
N GLN A 21 -4.65 3.81 -14.00
CA GLN A 21 -4.47 3.02 -12.77
C GLN A 21 -5.10 3.65 -11.51
N ILE A 22 -5.94 4.68 -11.72
CA ILE A 22 -6.66 5.42 -10.67
C ILE A 22 -7.70 4.54 -9.98
N ASN A 23 -8.33 3.61 -10.70
CA ASN A 23 -9.41 2.78 -10.19
C ASN A 23 -8.97 1.32 -10.13
N TRP A 24 -8.93 0.76 -8.92
CA TRP A 24 -8.55 -0.63 -8.70
C TRP A 24 -9.76 -1.57 -8.65
N GLY A 25 -10.98 -1.01 -8.76
CA GLY A 25 -12.23 -1.76 -8.64
C GLY A 25 -12.47 -2.32 -7.22
N GLY A 26 -13.59 -3.02 -7.06
CA GLY A 26 -13.93 -3.70 -5.80
C GLY A 26 -13.99 -2.77 -4.58
N GLN A 27 -13.43 -3.23 -3.45
CA GLN A 27 -13.40 -2.47 -2.20
C GLN A 27 -12.36 -1.33 -2.20
N ALA A 28 -11.28 -1.46 -2.98
CA ALA A 28 -10.25 -0.44 -3.12
C ALA A 28 -10.77 0.81 -3.87
N GLY A 29 -11.64 0.60 -4.85
CA GLY A 29 -12.31 1.67 -5.59
C GLY A 29 -11.34 2.63 -6.30
N ALA A 30 -11.80 3.85 -6.53
CA ALA A 30 -10.98 4.89 -7.14
C ALA A 30 -10.19 5.69 -6.10
N ILE A 31 -9.02 6.21 -6.50
CA ILE A 31 -8.12 6.94 -5.61
C ILE A 31 -8.79 8.18 -4.99
N TYR A 32 -9.62 8.88 -5.76
CA TYR A 32 -10.28 10.11 -5.32
C TYR A 32 -11.38 9.88 -4.30
N GLU A 33 -11.82 8.63 -4.08
CA GLU A 33 -12.82 8.27 -3.08
C GLU A 33 -12.25 8.26 -1.66
N CYS A 34 -11.42 9.25 -1.31
CA CYS A 34 -10.79 9.39 0.00
C CYS A 34 -11.82 9.58 1.13
N TRP A 35 -13.04 10.04 0.79
CA TRP A 35 -14.16 10.16 1.73
C TRP A 35 -14.74 8.80 2.15
N ARG A 36 -14.43 7.70 1.45
CA ARG A 36 -14.85 6.34 1.85
C ARG A 36 -13.94 5.81 2.97
N LEU A 37 -14.15 6.32 4.18
CA LEU A 37 -13.44 5.91 5.41
C LEU A 37 -13.67 4.44 5.77
N SER A 38 -14.75 3.83 5.28
CA SER A 38 -14.95 2.39 5.27
C SER A 38 -14.71 1.85 3.85
N PRO A 39 -13.86 0.83 3.66
CA PRO A 39 -13.21 -0.02 4.68
C PRO A 39 -11.79 0.40 5.12
N CYS A 40 -11.32 1.65 4.94
CA CYS A 40 -9.97 2.07 5.35
C CYS A 40 -9.62 1.65 6.80
N CYS A 41 -10.59 1.78 7.71
CA CYS A 41 -10.50 1.37 9.11
C CYS A 41 -11.36 0.13 9.45
N GLY A 42 -11.97 -0.53 8.45
CA GLY A 42 -12.95 -1.60 8.61
C GLY A 42 -14.41 -1.13 8.53
N SER A 43 -15.31 -1.84 9.22
CA SER A 43 -16.72 -1.45 9.43
C SER A 43 -16.81 -0.19 10.30
N PRO A 44 -17.90 0.60 10.19
CA PRO A 44 -18.14 1.79 11.01
C PRO A 44 -18.50 1.41 12.46
N ASP A 45 -17.59 0.72 13.15
CA ASP A 45 -17.70 0.34 14.55
C ASP A 45 -16.77 1.22 15.39
N LEU A 46 -17.24 1.63 16.58
CA LEU A 46 -16.46 2.47 17.51
C LEU A 46 -15.08 1.87 17.80
N THR A 47 -15.03 0.56 17.99
CA THR A 47 -13.79 -0.18 18.23
C THR A 47 -12.83 -0.12 17.04
N GLY A 48 -13.34 -0.23 15.81
CA GLY A 48 -12.54 -0.10 14.60
C GLY A 48 -11.92 1.29 14.46
N CYS A 49 -12.72 2.34 14.73
CA CYS A 49 -12.25 3.73 14.73
C CYS A 49 -11.15 3.98 15.78
N LEU A 50 -11.34 3.52 17.02
CA LEU A 50 -10.34 3.66 18.09
C LEU A 50 -9.04 2.94 17.76
N LEU A 51 -9.13 1.74 17.20
CA LEU A 51 -7.96 0.99 16.75
C LEU A 51 -7.26 1.68 15.59
N CYS A 52 -8.00 2.24 14.64
CA CYS A 52 -7.43 3.00 13.53
C CYS A 52 -6.67 4.23 14.05
N LEU A 53 -7.28 4.99 14.98
CA LEU A 53 -6.63 6.14 15.63
C LEU A 53 -5.37 5.72 16.37
N LEU A 54 -5.43 4.67 17.21
CA LEU A 54 -4.25 4.16 17.92
C LEU A 54 -3.11 3.79 16.95
N HIS A 55 -3.42 3.09 15.87
CA HIS A 55 -2.42 2.62 14.92
C HIS A 55 -1.83 3.73 14.05
N TRP A 56 -2.61 4.75 13.70
CA TRP A 56 -2.13 5.86 12.86
C TRP A 56 -1.58 7.06 13.65
N LEU A 57 -1.99 7.27 14.91
CA LEU A 57 -1.41 8.30 15.79
C LEU A 57 -0.20 7.79 16.57
N CYS A 58 -0.25 6.56 17.09
CA CYS A 58 0.77 6.07 18.03
C CYS A 58 1.70 5.01 17.42
N LEU A 59 1.21 4.20 16.47
CA LEU A 59 1.97 3.09 15.86
C LEU A 59 2.15 3.24 14.35
N SER A 60 2.08 4.46 13.82
CA SER A 60 2.10 4.73 12.38
C SER A 60 3.24 4.06 11.63
N PRO A 61 4.52 4.14 12.09
CA PRO A 61 5.61 3.45 11.41
C PRO A 61 5.42 1.94 11.43
N CYS A 62 5.04 1.36 12.57
CA CYS A 62 4.87 -0.08 12.71
C CYS A 62 3.71 -0.61 11.84
N SER A 63 2.59 0.11 11.79
CA SER A 63 1.42 -0.23 10.96
C SER A 63 1.77 -0.16 9.46
N SER A 64 2.58 0.83 9.08
CA SER A 64 3.11 0.96 7.72
C SER A 64 4.08 -0.17 7.36
N CYS A 65 4.90 -0.63 8.30
CA CYS A 65 5.78 -1.79 8.12
C CYS A 65 4.98 -3.07 7.89
N LYS A 66 3.92 -3.30 8.68
CA LYS A 66 3.02 -4.44 8.50
C LYS A 66 2.30 -4.36 7.16
N LEU A 67 1.83 -3.18 6.75
CA LEU A 67 1.21 -2.97 5.44
C LEU A 67 2.17 -3.31 4.29
N TYR A 68 3.43 -2.89 4.38
CA TYR A 68 4.44 -3.21 3.38
C TYR A 68 4.73 -4.71 3.32
N ALA A 69 4.86 -5.37 4.47
CA ALA A 69 5.02 -6.84 4.53
C ALA A 69 3.81 -7.56 3.90
N THR A 70 2.58 -7.11 4.20
CA THR A 70 1.35 -7.61 3.59
C THR A 70 1.33 -7.40 2.08
N SER A 71 1.88 -6.30 1.56
CA SER A 71 2.01 -6.09 0.11
C SER A 71 2.86 -7.17 -0.55
N MET A 72 3.89 -7.69 0.14
CA MET A 72 4.74 -8.79 -0.35
C MET A 72 4.21 -10.18 0.01
N GLY A 73 3.26 -10.27 0.95
CA GLY A 73 2.77 -11.56 1.48
C GLY A 73 3.71 -12.18 2.50
N ASP A 74 4.60 -11.39 3.09
CA ASP A 74 5.59 -11.82 4.08
C ASP A 74 5.18 -11.42 5.50
N HIS A 75 5.79 -12.06 6.50
CA HIS A 75 5.70 -11.61 7.89
C HIS A 75 6.46 -10.29 8.09
N CYS A 76 5.96 -9.41 8.96
CA CYS A 76 6.64 -8.16 9.31
C CYS A 76 8.04 -8.47 9.86
N SER A 77 9.06 -7.75 9.39
CA SER A 77 10.45 -7.97 9.78
C SER A 77 11.22 -6.66 9.92
N LEU A 78 12.24 -6.65 10.78
CA LEU A 78 13.08 -5.47 10.98
C LEU A 78 13.83 -5.08 9.69
N TRP A 79 14.36 -6.08 8.99
CA TRP A 79 14.96 -5.93 7.67
C TRP A 79 14.20 -6.78 6.64
N PRO A 80 13.72 -6.20 5.52
CA PRO A 80 13.84 -4.82 5.05
C PRO A 80 12.67 -3.89 5.46
N HIS A 81 11.60 -4.40 6.08
CA HIS A 81 10.34 -3.64 6.20
C HIS A 81 10.45 -2.41 7.10
N CYS A 82 10.97 -2.57 8.33
CA CYS A 82 11.16 -1.42 9.23
C CYS A 82 12.20 -0.44 8.68
N PHE A 83 13.29 -0.93 8.12
CA PHE A 83 14.32 -0.08 7.54
C PHE A 83 13.83 0.73 6.33
N CYS A 84 13.15 0.10 5.38
CA CYS A 84 12.64 0.79 4.19
C CYS A 84 11.54 1.82 4.53
N VAL A 85 10.67 1.52 5.48
CA VAL A 85 9.61 2.47 5.89
C VAL A 85 10.18 3.64 6.70
N LEU A 86 11.12 3.39 7.62
CA LEU A 86 11.71 4.43 8.47
C LEU A 86 12.72 5.31 7.73
N PHE A 87 13.48 4.77 6.78
CA PHE A 87 14.58 5.48 6.11
C PHE A 87 14.29 5.84 4.63
N CYS A 88 13.41 5.13 3.92
CA CYS A 88 13.07 5.36 2.50
C CYS A 88 11.55 5.47 2.31
N CYS A 89 10.86 6.20 3.19
CA CYS A 89 9.40 6.34 3.20
C CYS A 89 8.77 6.49 1.79
N PRO A 90 9.19 7.43 0.91
CA PRO A 90 8.58 7.55 -0.41
C PRO A 90 8.78 6.31 -1.30
N CYS A 91 9.93 5.64 -1.19
CA CYS A 91 10.28 4.44 -1.95
C CYS A 91 9.44 3.25 -1.48
N ALA A 92 9.37 3.04 -0.16
CA ALA A 92 8.58 1.97 0.45
C ALA A 92 7.10 2.10 0.10
N ARG A 93 6.58 3.34 0.07
CA ARG A 93 5.21 3.64 -0.34
C ARG A 93 4.95 3.32 -1.81
N LEU A 94 5.86 3.72 -2.70
CA LEU A 94 5.79 3.37 -4.12
C LEU A 94 5.75 1.85 -4.33
N PHE A 95 6.62 1.12 -3.64
CA PHE A 95 6.70 -0.33 -3.76
C PHE A 95 5.48 -1.04 -3.16
N THR A 96 4.98 -0.54 -2.02
CA THR A 96 3.73 -1.00 -1.41
C THR A 96 2.57 -0.86 -2.39
N ARG A 97 2.42 0.33 -2.98
CA ARG A 97 1.35 0.62 -3.95
C ARG A 97 1.43 -0.27 -5.18
N TYR A 98 2.62 -0.38 -5.77
CA TYR A 98 2.86 -1.23 -6.93
C TYR A 98 2.45 -2.68 -6.66
N ASN A 99 2.91 -3.24 -5.52
CA ASN A 99 2.60 -4.61 -5.15
C ASN A 99 1.10 -4.80 -4.86
N LEU A 100 0.45 -3.85 -4.17
CA LEU A 100 -0.98 -3.91 -3.89
C LEU A 100 -1.84 -3.81 -5.18
N ARG A 101 -1.43 -2.97 -6.13
CA ARG A 101 -2.09 -2.84 -7.44
C ARG A 101 -1.97 -4.12 -8.28
N LYS A 102 -0.78 -4.73 -8.27
CA LYS A 102 -0.56 -6.04 -8.92
C LYS A 102 -1.42 -7.12 -8.27
N LYS A 103 -1.53 -7.13 -6.94
CA LYS A 103 -2.42 -8.05 -6.20
C LYS A 103 -3.90 -7.84 -6.53
N SER A 104 -4.34 -6.62 -6.78
CA SER A 104 -5.72 -6.35 -7.22
C SER A 104 -5.96 -6.67 -8.70
N GLY A 105 -4.94 -7.10 -9.45
CA GLY A 105 -5.04 -7.40 -10.89
C GLY A 105 -5.18 -6.16 -11.78
N THR A 106 -4.91 -4.97 -11.24
CA THR A 106 -5.06 -3.71 -11.98
C THR A 106 -3.82 -3.44 -12.84
N ARG A 107 -4.02 -3.29 -14.15
CA ARG A 107 -2.95 -2.93 -15.09
C ARG A 107 -2.50 -1.49 -14.84
N GLY A 108 -1.21 -1.24 -15.05
CA GLY A 108 -0.59 0.05 -14.79
C GLY A 108 0.92 -0.08 -14.60
N ASN A 109 1.59 1.05 -14.49
CA ASN A 109 3.05 1.15 -14.45
C ASN A 109 3.54 1.84 -13.16
N ILE A 110 4.83 1.68 -12.86
CA ILE A 110 5.42 2.26 -11.64
C ILE A 110 5.45 3.81 -11.67
N ILE A 111 5.49 4.41 -12.85
CA ILE A 111 5.53 5.88 -13.03
C ILE A 111 4.19 6.50 -12.64
N GLY A 112 3.07 5.90 -13.05
CA GLY A 112 1.75 6.36 -12.67
C GLY A 112 1.44 6.11 -11.19
N ASP A 113 1.98 5.05 -10.59
CA ASP A 113 1.92 4.85 -9.14
C ASP A 113 2.66 5.98 -8.40
N PHE A 114 3.82 6.41 -8.91
CA PHE A 114 4.55 7.57 -8.38
C PHE A 114 3.74 8.87 -8.51
N MET A 115 3.14 9.12 -9.68
CA MET A 115 2.29 10.29 -9.91
C MET A 115 1.07 10.29 -8.99
N CYS A 116 0.44 9.15 -8.75
CA CYS A 116 -0.67 9.02 -7.79
C CYS A 116 -0.26 9.42 -6.37
N ILE A 117 0.91 8.97 -5.92
CA ILE A 117 1.45 9.31 -4.59
C ILE A 117 1.83 10.78 -4.51
N PHE A 118 2.44 11.34 -5.57
CA PHE A 118 2.88 12.73 -5.61
C PHE A 118 1.71 13.72 -5.69
N CYS A 119 0.71 13.44 -6.54
CA CYS A 119 -0.43 14.34 -6.76
C CYS A 119 -1.48 14.27 -5.65
N CYS A 120 -1.74 13.10 -5.06
CA CYS A 120 -2.57 13.00 -3.86
C CYS A 120 -2.15 11.83 -2.96
N CYS A 121 -1.10 12.04 -2.16
CA CYS A 121 -0.62 11.09 -1.17
C CYS A 121 -1.72 10.55 -0.22
N PRO A 122 -2.58 11.38 0.41
CA PRO A 122 -3.60 10.85 1.33
C PRO A 122 -4.66 10.01 0.60
N CYS A 123 -5.00 10.38 -0.63
CA CYS A 123 -5.92 9.63 -1.48
C CYS A 123 -5.34 8.24 -1.83
N ALA A 124 -4.07 8.22 -2.27
CA ALA A 124 -3.33 6.99 -2.56
C ALA A 124 -3.25 6.08 -1.33
N TYR A 125 -2.98 6.67 -0.17
CA TYR A 125 -2.91 5.96 1.11
C TYR A 125 -4.24 5.29 1.46
N CYS A 126 -5.35 6.03 1.37
CA CYS A 126 -6.67 5.49 1.66
C CYS A 126 -7.05 4.38 0.69
N GLN A 127 -6.70 4.49 -0.59
CA GLN A 127 -6.94 3.43 -1.57
C GLN A 127 -6.16 2.15 -1.24
N GLU A 128 -4.90 2.27 -0.80
CA GLU A 128 -4.09 1.13 -0.39
C GLU A 128 -4.59 0.47 0.89
N LEU A 129 -5.09 1.25 1.86
CA LEU A 129 -5.70 0.67 3.05
C LEU A 129 -7.00 -0.07 2.75
N ARG A 130 -7.78 0.39 1.77
CA ARG A 130 -8.99 -0.28 1.32
C ARG A 130 -8.74 -1.51 0.46
N SER A 131 -7.55 -1.62 -0.14
CA SER A 131 -7.19 -2.79 -0.95
C SER A 131 -6.76 -3.99 -0.11
N VAL A 132 -6.52 -3.80 1.18
CA VAL A 132 -6.20 -4.86 2.14
C VAL A 132 -7.27 -4.97 3.22
N SER A 133 -7.39 -6.15 3.84
CA SER A 133 -8.17 -6.28 5.07
C SER A 133 -7.52 -5.48 6.21
N PRO A 134 -8.28 -5.02 7.23
CA PRO A 134 -7.72 -4.33 8.39
C PRO A 134 -6.60 -5.10 9.10
N SER A 135 -6.63 -6.44 9.08
CA SER A 135 -5.56 -7.30 9.61
C SER A 135 -4.21 -7.10 8.88
N GLY A 136 -4.21 -6.61 7.65
CA GLY A 136 -3.01 -6.36 6.84
C GLY A 136 -2.13 -5.21 7.35
N TRP A 137 -2.67 -4.31 8.16
CA TRP A 137 -1.91 -3.18 8.76
C TRP A 137 -2.04 -3.11 10.28
N ARG A 138 -3.12 -3.65 10.86
CA ARG A 138 -3.40 -3.63 12.30
C ARG A 138 -2.45 -4.55 13.05
N ILE A 139 -1.77 -4.05 14.07
CA ILE A 139 -0.86 -4.82 14.93
C ILE A 139 -1.60 -5.35 16.16
N VAL A 140 -2.43 -4.54 16.83
CA VAL A 140 -3.18 -4.98 18.01
C VAL A 140 -4.55 -5.49 17.57
N PRO A 141 -4.93 -6.75 17.84
CA PRO A 141 -4.49 -7.62 18.91
C PRO A 141 -3.54 -8.73 18.42
N GLU A 142 -3.25 -8.77 17.12
CA GLU A 142 -2.35 -9.72 16.47
C GLU A 142 -0.90 -9.34 16.78
N VAL A 143 -0.46 -9.57 18.02
CA VAL A 143 0.93 -9.33 18.42
C VAL A 143 1.83 -10.36 17.72
N THR A 144 2.20 -10.07 16.49
CA THR A 144 3.22 -10.79 15.75
C THR A 144 4.57 -10.18 16.06
N ILE A 145 5.43 -10.95 16.73
CA ILE A 145 6.84 -10.60 16.93
C ILE A 145 7.46 -10.48 15.52
N PRO A 146 8.03 -9.32 15.14
CA PRO A 146 8.61 -9.16 13.82
C PRO A 146 9.80 -10.11 13.66
N GLY A 147 9.91 -10.75 12.50
CA GLY A 147 11.08 -11.52 12.14
C GLY A 147 12.34 -10.65 12.10
N ILE A 148 13.50 -11.24 12.37
CA ILE A 148 14.77 -10.49 12.35
C ILE A 148 15.17 -10.15 10.91
N LEU A 149 15.02 -11.10 9.99
CA LEU A 149 15.45 -10.96 8.60
C LEU A 149 14.54 -11.76 7.66
N VAL A 150 14.11 -11.13 6.57
CA VAL A 150 13.39 -11.77 5.45
C VAL A 150 14.17 -11.48 4.16
N PRO A 151 14.28 -12.44 3.22
CA PRO A 151 15.08 -12.28 2.01
C PRO A 151 14.48 -11.29 1.00
N GLY A 152 14.82 -10.01 1.19
CA GLY A 152 14.85 -8.94 0.18
C GLY A 152 13.52 -8.22 -0.10
N CYS A 153 13.60 -7.00 -0.64
CA CYS A 153 12.46 -6.30 -1.24
C CYS A 153 12.16 -6.92 -2.61
N ARG A 154 10.97 -7.47 -2.80
CA ARG A 154 10.56 -8.10 -4.07
C ARG A 154 9.41 -7.33 -4.69
N PHE A 155 9.44 -7.24 -6.02
CA PHE A 155 8.30 -6.80 -6.82
C PHE A 155 7.55 -8.03 -7.32
N LEU A 156 6.22 -7.99 -7.25
CA LEU A 156 5.39 -9.00 -7.90
C LEU A 156 5.52 -8.83 -9.42
N ASN A 157 5.83 -9.93 -10.12
CA ASN A 157 5.93 -9.96 -11.59
C ASN A 157 4.54 -9.94 -12.24
#